data_AF-A0AAD7DXF7-F1
#
_entry.id   AF-A0AAD7DXF7-F1
#
_cell.length_a   1.000
_cell.length_b   1.000
_cell.length_c   1.000
_cell.angle_alpha   90.00
_cell.angle_beta   90.00
_cell.angle_gamma   90.00
#
_symmetry.space_group_name_H-M   'P 1'
#
loop_
_entity.id
_entity.type
_entity.pdbx_description
1 polymer ?
#
loop_
_entity_poly.entity_id
_entity_poly.type
_entity_poly.pdbx_seq_one_letter_code
_entity_poly.pdbx_strand_id
1 'polypeptide(L)'
;GIPIVWDGTFWRTYPFEIHDPSANGRPTYDLILSETPKARSTQCRGAVVTAEGLLPCSKCSDLKFDVDIIKQRASRPYEQVRRHDDLNSDQLRAKLATTREKHNSLKLKVAFCVAFKRRLSEWREAFEFIGKKSVPALHRLLTNAETEGWSAKKILEQCKRAVDGKYTAKNYTQYDIDLAILLYKL
;
A
#
# COMPACT_ATOMS: atom_id res chain seq x y z
N GLY A 1 -9.56 -10.61 -42.85
CA GLY A 1 -9.30 -9.61 -41.79
C GLY A 1 -8.19 -8.69 -42.24
N ILE A 2 -8.06 -7.52 -41.63
CA ILE A 2 -7.00 -6.55 -41.91
C ILE A 2 -5.82 -6.76 -40.95
N PRO A 3 -4.56 -6.56 -41.39
CA PRO A 3 -3.42 -6.58 -40.49
C PRO A 3 -3.49 -5.41 -39.50
N ILE A 4 -3.14 -5.67 -38.24
CA ILE A 4 -3.03 -4.65 -37.20
C ILE A 4 -1.60 -4.11 -37.22
N VAL A 5 -1.47 -2.81 -37.53
CA VAL A 5 -0.19 -2.11 -37.46
C VAL A 5 -0.03 -1.49 -36.08
N TRP A 6 0.78 -2.13 -35.24
CA TRP A 6 0.95 -1.75 -33.84
C TRP A 6 2.36 -1.24 -33.57
N ASP A 7 2.48 -0.16 -32.81
CA ASP A 7 3.78 0.41 -32.46
C ASP A 7 4.33 -0.30 -31.22
N GLY A 8 5.59 -0.72 -31.27
CA GLY A 8 6.27 -1.40 -30.18
C GLY A 8 5.88 -2.89 -30.05
N THR A 9 6.00 -3.42 -28.82
CA THR A 9 5.81 -4.85 -28.57
C THR A 9 4.31 -5.17 -28.44
N PHE A 10 3.64 -5.57 -29.53
CA PHE A 10 2.21 -5.89 -29.57
C PHE A 10 1.75 -6.70 -28.34
N TRP A 11 2.45 -7.79 -28.02
CA TRP A 11 2.12 -8.68 -26.91
C TRP A 11 2.16 -8.04 -25.51
N ARG A 12 2.83 -6.90 -25.35
CA ARG A 12 2.89 -6.18 -24.07
C ARG A 12 1.98 -4.96 -24.04
N THR A 13 1.87 -4.26 -25.16
CA THR A 13 1.20 -2.96 -25.22
C THR A 13 -0.22 -3.05 -25.78
N TYR A 14 -0.62 -4.18 -26.36
CA TYR A 14 -2.00 -4.42 -26.75
C TYR A 14 -2.86 -4.82 -25.53
N PRO A 15 -4.04 -4.19 -25.32
CA PRO A 15 -4.91 -4.52 -24.19
C PRO A 15 -5.79 -5.73 -24.54
N PHE A 16 -5.30 -6.93 -24.24
CA PHE A 16 -6.01 -8.18 -24.57
C PHE A 16 -7.33 -8.35 -23.81
N GLU A 17 -7.45 -7.77 -22.61
CA GLU A 17 -8.65 -7.89 -21.76
C GLU A 17 -9.90 -7.29 -22.41
N ILE A 18 -9.77 -6.35 -23.36
CA ILE A 18 -10.93 -5.79 -24.09
C ILE A 18 -11.72 -6.86 -24.87
N HIS A 19 -11.12 -8.01 -25.15
CA HIS A 19 -11.77 -9.11 -25.87
C HIS A 19 -12.51 -10.09 -24.96
N ASP A 20 -12.39 -9.93 -23.63
CA ASP A 20 -13.13 -10.75 -22.69
C ASP A 20 -14.66 -10.56 -22.92
N PRO A 21 -15.47 -11.64 -22.95
CA PRO A 21 -16.92 -11.53 -23.06
C PRO A 21 -17.57 -10.64 -22.00
N SER A 22 -16.93 -10.48 -20.84
CA SER A 22 -17.37 -9.63 -19.74
C SER A 22 -16.89 -8.18 -19.83
N ALA A 23 -15.99 -7.86 -20.78
CA ALA A 23 -15.38 -6.54 -20.89
C ALA A 23 -16.39 -5.48 -21.34
N ASN A 24 -16.32 -4.32 -20.67
CA ASN A 24 -17.17 -3.19 -21.03
C ASN A 24 -16.59 -2.46 -22.24
N GLY A 25 -17.28 -2.56 -23.38
CA GLY A 25 -16.86 -1.92 -24.65
C GLY A 25 -15.96 -2.79 -25.50
N ARG A 26 -16.27 -4.09 -25.54
CA ARG A 26 -15.65 -5.06 -26.44
C ARG A 26 -15.57 -4.52 -27.88
N PRO A 27 -14.44 -4.70 -28.58
CA PRO A 27 -14.32 -4.31 -29.98
C PRO A 27 -15.34 -5.03 -30.87
N THR A 28 -15.70 -4.41 -31.98
CA THR A 28 -16.60 -5.00 -32.99
C THR A 28 -15.92 -6.07 -33.87
N TYR A 29 -14.74 -6.53 -33.46
CA TYR A 29 -13.89 -7.44 -34.21
C TYR A 29 -13.29 -8.52 -33.33
N ASP A 30 -13.03 -9.68 -33.95
CA ASP A 30 -12.23 -10.74 -33.38
C ASP A 30 -10.77 -10.52 -33.72
N LEU A 31 -9.91 -10.66 -32.71
CA LEU A 31 -8.47 -10.67 -32.88
C LEU A 31 -8.00 -12.06 -33.31
N ILE A 32 -7.34 -12.13 -34.47
CA ILE A 32 -6.69 -13.34 -34.96
C ILE A 32 -5.20 -13.23 -34.65
N LEU A 33 -4.73 -14.13 -33.79
CA LEU A 33 -3.33 -14.21 -33.39
C LEU A 33 -2.54 -15.00 -34.45
N SER A 34 -1.65 -14.29 -35.16
CA SER A 34 -0.67 -14.84 -36.09
C SER A 34 0.62 -14.02 -35.99
N GLU A 35 1.66 -14.37 -36.74
CA GLU A 35 2.93 -13.58 -36.79
C GLU A 35 2.66 -12.09 -37.02
N THR A 36 1.71 -11.79 -37.92
CA THR A 36 1.09 -10.47 -38.06
C THR A 36 -0.33 -10.54 -37.49
N PRO A 37 -0.63 -9.96 -36.32
CA PRO A 37 -1.98 -9.96 -35.76
C PRO A 37 -2.98 -9.34 -36.74
N LYS A 38 -4.17 -9.92 -36.85
CA LYS A 38 -5.22 -9.44 -37.78
C LYS A 38 -6.52 -9.16 -37.04
N ALA A 39 -7.20 -8.08 -37.41
CA ALA A 39 -8.56 -7.78 -36.97
C ALA A 39 -9.56 -8.29 -38.00
N ARG A 40 -10.58 -9.03 -37.56
CA ARG A 40 -11.67 -9.50 -38.42
C ARG A 40 -13.00 -9.07 -37.82
N SER A 41 -13.81 -8.35 -38.59
CA SER A 41 -15.13 -7.92 -38.12
C SER A 41 -15.99 -9.13 -37.82
N THR A 42 -16.78 -9.07 -36.76
CA THR A 42 -17.80 -10.10 -36.46
C THR A 42 -18.87 -10.19 -37.55
N GLN A 43 -18.99 -9.14 -38.39
CA GLN A 43 -19.88 -9.07 -39.55
C GLN A 43 -19.14 -9.29 -40.88
N CYS A 44 -17.97 -9.93 -40.85
CA CYS A 44 -17.16 -10.19 -42.04
C CYS A 44 -17.92 -11.04 -43.07
N ARG A 45 -18.02 -10.55 -44.31
CA ARG A 45 -18.65 -11.25 -45.45
C ARG A 45 -17.66 -11.97 -46.36
N GLY A 46 -16.41 -12.11 -45.93
CA GLY A 46 -15.33 -12.70 -46.72
C GLY A 46 -14.48 -11.65 -47.44
N ALA A 47 -13.81 -12.08 -48.51
CA ALA A 47 -12.97 -11.24 -49.35
C ALA A 47 -13.72 -10.82 -50.63
N VAL A 48 -13.42 -9.62 -51.11
CA VAL A 48 -13.94 -9.10 -52.38
C VAL A 48 -12.86 -9.29 -53.43
N VAL A 49 -13.20 -9.95 -54.54
CA VAL A 49 -12.28 -10.10 -55.68
C VAL A 49 -12.37 -8.83 -56.53
N THR A 50 -11.25 -8.14 -56.71
CA THR A 50 -11.11 -6.99 -57.61
C THR A 50 -10.06 -7.27 -58.69
N ALA A 51 -9.96 -6.39 -59.68
CA ALA A 51 -8.94 -6.49 -60.74
C ALA A 51 -7.49 -6.49 -60.20
N GLU A 52 -7.30 -5.99 -58.97
CA GLU A 52 -6.01 -5.85 -58.28
C GLU A 52 -5.75 -6.99 -57.28
N GLY A 53 -6.69 -7.94 -57.11
CA GLY A 53 -6.55 -9.09 -56.23
C GLY A 53 -7.68 -9.26 -55.21
N LEU A 54 -7.38 -9.89 -54.07
CA LEU A 54 -8.34 -10.13 -52.98
C LEU A 54 -8.25 -9.00 -51.95
N LEU A 55 -9.31 -8.21 -51.83
CA LEU A 55 -9.43 -7.14 -50.83
C LEU A 55 -10.32 -7.56 -49.63
N PRO A 56 -10.07 -7.02 -48.43
CA PRO A 56 -10.97 -7.18 -47.31
C PRO A 56 -12.35 -6.56 -47.62
N CYS A 57 -13.43 -7.17 -47.15
CA CYS A 57 -14.76 -6.54 -47.23
C CYS A 57 -14.80 -5.21 -46.46
N SER A 58 -15.72 -4.32 -46.83
CA SER A 58 -15.86 -2.97 -46.23
C SER A 58 -15.90 -2.99 -44.71
N LYS A 59 -16.68 -3.91 -44.11
CA LYS A 59 -16.75 -4.09 -42.66
C LYS A 59 -15.41 -4.41 -41.99
N CYS A 60 -14.50 -5.11 -42.67
CA CYS A 60 -13.15 -5.34 -42.16
C CYS A 60 -12.23 -4.14 -42.41
N SER A 61 -12.40 -3.42 -43.52
CA SER A 61 -11.63 -2.20 -43.83
C SER A 61 -11.91 -1.07 -42.83
N ASP A 62 -13.16 -0.93 -42.40
CA ASP A 62 -13.59 0.10 -41.44
C ASP A 62 -12.98 -0.08 -40.04
N LEU A 63 -12.54 -1.31 -39.69
CA LEU A 63 -11.92 -1.61 -38.40
C LEU A 63 -10.59 -0.89 -38.16
N LYS A 64 -9.97 -0.34 -39.20
CA LYS A 64 -8.73 0.42 -39.04
C LYS A 64 -8.92 1.56 -38.04
N PHE A 65 -10.06 2.23 -38.09
CA PHE A 65 -10.40 3.32 -37.17
C PHE A 65 -10.56 2.81 -35.72
N ASP A 66 -11.24 1.69 -35.51
CA ASP A 66 -11.42 1.09 -34.18
C ASP A 66 -10.07 0.68 -33.57
N VAL A 67 -9.19 0.08 -34.39
CA VAL A 67 -7.83 -0.31 -33.99
C VAL A 67 -7.01 0.92 -33.61
N ASP A 68 -7.09 2.02 -34.37
CA ASP A 68 -6.38 3.26 -34.08
C ASP A 68 -6.84 3.91 -32.76
N ILE A 69 -8.14 3.84 -32.45
CA ILE A 69 -8.67 4.28 -31.15
C ILE A 69 -8.08 3.45 -30.01
N ILE A 70 -8.05 2.13 -30.14
CA ILE A 70 -7.48 1.23 -29.12
C ILE A 70 -6.00 1.52 -28.94
N LYS A 71 -5.27 1.75 -30.04
CA LYS A 71 -3.85 2.14 -30.04
C LYS A 71 -3.62 3.44 -29.27
N GLN A 72 -4.43 4.46 -29.55
CA GLN A 72 -4.33 5.76 -28.87
C GLN A 72 -4.67 5.66 -27.37
N ARG A 73 -5.55 4.74 -26.97
CA ARG A 73 -5.85 4.50 -25.54
C ARG A 73 -4.72 3.76 -24.86
N ALA A 74 -4.19 2.72 -25.50
CA ALA A 74 -3.10 1.90 -25.00
C ALA A 74 -1.78 2.68 -24.83
N SER A 75 -1.60 3.79 -25.57
CA SER A 75 -0.43 4.66 -25.43
C SER A 75 -0.50 5.64 -24.25
N ARG A 76 -1.65 5.76 -23.57
CA ARG A 76 -1.80 6.69 -22.43
C ARG A 76 -1.15 6.12 -21.17
N PRO A 77 -0.75 6.95 -20.20
CA PRO A 77 -0.42 6.47 -18.86
C PRO A 77 -1.63 5.74 -18.22
N TYR A 78 -1.38 4.74 -17.37
CA TYR A 78 -2.45 3.92 -16.79
C TYR A 78 -3.43 4.75 -15.94
N GLU A 79 -2.99 5.87 -15.39
CA GLU A 79 -3.79 6.80 -14.59
C GLU A 79 -4.86 7.52 -15.41
N GLN A 80 -4.66 7.64 -16.72
CA GLN A 80 -5.59 8.29 -17.65
C GLN A 80 -6.56 7.30 -18.32
N VAL A 81 -6.33 6.00 -18.14
CA VAL A 81 -7.18 4.94 -18.68
C VAL A 81 -8.32 4.70 -17.69
N ARG A 82 -9.57 4.95 -18.14
CA ARG A 82 -10.75 4.89 -17.26
C ARG A 82 -11.20 3.46 -16.94
N ARG A 83 -11.06 2.53 -17.89
CA ARG A 83 -11.53 1.15 -17.77
C ARG A 83 -10.37 0.23 -17.48
N HIS A 84 -10.60 -0.78 -16.64
CA HIS A 84 -9.56 -1.76 -16.33
C HIS A 84 -9.20 -2.57 -17.57
N ASP A 85 -10.22 -3.02 -18.31
CA ASP A 85 -10.09 -3.90 -19.47
C ASP A 85 -9.29 -3.23 -20.62
N ASP A 86 -9.24 -1.89 -20.64
CA ASP A 86 -8.48 -1.11 -21.62
C ASP A 86 -6.97 -1.06 -21.29
N LEU A 87 -6.54 -1.58 -20.13
CA LEU A 87 -5.15 -1.58 -19.71
C LEU A 87 -4.36 -2.70 -20.41
N ASN A 88 -3.19 -2.36 -20.90
CA ASN A 88 -2.22 -3.35 -21.40
C ASN A 88 -1.34 -3.91 -20.28
N SER A 89 -0.57 -4.95 -20.59
CA SER A 89 0.28 -5.64 -19.61
C SER A 89 1.28 -4.70 -18.93
N ASP A 90 1.88 -3.76 -19.65
CA ASP A 90 2.86 -2.84 -19.08
C ASP A 90 2.20 -1.83 -18.12
N GLN A 91 1.04 -1.30 -18.51
CA GLN A 91 0.22 -0.44 -17.65
C GLN A 91 -0.27 -1.16 -16.40
N LEU A 92 -0.71 -2.42 -16.52
CA LEU A 92 -1.12 -3.25 -15.38
C LEU A 92 0.04 -3.49 -14.40
N ARG A 93 1.25 -3.75 -14.92
CA ARG A 93 2.46 -3.89 -14.09
C ARG A 93 2.79 -2.59 -13.35
N ALA A 94 2.71 -1.44 -14.03
CA ALA A 94 2.93 -0.14 -13.41
C ALA A 94 1.91 0.13 -12.29
N LYS A 95 0.61 -0.09 -12.57
CA LYS A 95 -0.46 0.05 -11.60
C LYS A 95 -0.28 -0.85 -10.37
N LEU A 96 0.14 -2.09 -10.59
CA LEU A 96 0.42 -3.06 -9.53
C LEU A 96 1.61 -2.63 -8.67
N ALA A 97 2.69 -2.12 -9.27
CA ALA A 97 3.84 -1.59 -8.53
C ALA A 97 3.42 -0.43 -7.62
N THR A 98 2.72 0.58 -8.15
CA THR A 98 2.24 1.72 -7.36
C THR A 98 1.27 1.30 -6.26
N THR A 99 0.40 0.32 -6.53
CA THR A 99 -0.53 -0.20 -5.51
C THR A 99 0.21 -0.93 -4.40
N ARG A 100 1.25 -1.71 -4.71
CA ARG A 100 2.10 -2.38 -3.72
C ARG A 100 2.84 -1.38 -2.84
N GLU A 101 3.39 -0.32 -3.42
CA GLU A 101 4.05 0.75 -2.66
C GLU A 101 3.07 1.43 -1.69
N LYS A 102 1.87 1.79 -2.16
CA LYS A 102 0.82 2.36 -1.31
C LYS A 102 0.45 1.40 -0.17
N HIS A 103 0.25 0.13 -0.47
CA HIS A 103 -0.05 -0.90 0.53
C HIS A 103 1.06 -1.01 1.58
N ASN A 104 2.32 -1.07 1.16
CA ASN A 104 3.46 -1.14 2.08
C ASN A 104 3.56 0.11 2.97
N SER A 105 3.31 1.30 2.39
CA SER A 105 3.29 2.55 3.16
C SER A 105 2.19 2.55 4.23
N LEU A 106 1.00 2.04 3.91
CA LEU A 106 -0.10 1.92 4.86
C LEU A 106 0.18 0.87 5.93
N LYS A 107 0.77 -0.26 5.56
CA LYS A 107 1.17 -1.32 6.51
C LYS A 107 2.15 -0.77 7.56
N LEU A 108 3.12 0.03 7.15
CA LEU A 108 4.05 0.69 8.07
C LEU A 108 3.35 1.68 9.01
N LYS A 109 2.43 2.50 8.48
CA LYS A 109 1.63 3.43 9.30
C LYS A 109 0.79 2.69 10.34
N VAL A 110 0.13 1.60 9.94
CA VAL A 110 -0.66 0.77 10.86
C VAL A 110 0.23 0.16 11.94
N ALA A 111 1.39 -0.39 11.59
CA ALA A 111 2.33 -0.94 12.55
C ALA A 111 2.78 0.12 13.59
N PHE A 112 3.07 1.35 13.13
CA PHE A 112 3.39 2.46 14.01
C PHE A 112 2.23 2.81 14.95
N CYS A 113 1.00 2.92 14.44
CA CYS A 113 -0.18 3.21 15.25
C CYS A 113 -0.44 2.12 16.31
N VAL A 114 -0.25 0.85 15.97
CA VAL A 114 -0.40 -0.27 16.91
C VAL A 114 0.66 -0.20 18.01
N ALA A 115 1.92 0.02 17.63
CA ALA A 115 3.02 0.17 18.59
C ALA A 115 2.81 1.38 19.52
N PHE A 116 2.35 2.50 18.97
CA PHE A 116 2.03 3.71 19.73
C PHE A 116 0.89 3.48 20.71
N LYS A 117 -0.22 2.87 20.27
CA LYS A 117 -1.34 2.51 21.15
C LYS A 117 -0.91 1.61 22.30
N ARG A 118 -0.06 0.61 22.04
CA ARG A 118 0.49 -0.26 23.09
C ARG A 118 1.35 0.52 24.09
N ARG A 119 2.24 1.40 23.60
CA ARG A 119 3.08 2.23 24.48
C ARG A 119 2.23 3.17 25.33
N LEU A 120 1.15 3.71 24.76
CA LEU A 120 0.22 4.57 25.48
C LEU A 120 -0.57 3.80 26.54
N SER A 121 -0.99 2.56 26.27
CA SER A 121 -1.64 1.71 27.30
C SER A 121 -0.69 1.35 28.44
N GLU A 122 0.58 1.06 28.15
CA GLU A 122 1.59 0.78 29.17
C GLU A 122 1.83 2.00 30.08
N TRP A 123 1.91 3.20 29.51
CA TRP A 123 2.02 4.43 30.29
C TRP A 123 0.76 4.70 31.12
N ARG A 124 -0.44 4.48 30.56
CA ARG A 124 -1.69 4.61 31.31
C ARG A 124 -1.71 3.66 32.50
N GLU A 125 -1.33 2.40 32.33
CA GLU A 125 -1.27 1.43 33.42
C GLU A 125 -0.27 1.86 34.52
N ALA A 126 0.91 2.35 34.12
CA ALA A 126 1.91 2.88 35.05
C ALA A 126 1.35 4.04 35.89
N PHE A 127 0.75 5.05 35.23
CA PHE A 127 0.19 6.21 35.94
C PHE A 127 -1.03 5.84 36.80
N GLU A 128 -1.89 4.95 36.35
CA GLU A 128 -3.01 4.46 37.15
C GLU A 128 -2.52 3.73 38.41
N PHE A 129 -1.49 2.90 38.30
CA PHE A 129 -0.92 2.22 39.47
C PHE A 129 -0.34 3.22 40.47
N ILE A 130 0.46 4.16 39.99
CA ILE A 130 1.07 5.22 40.81
C ILE A 130 0.00 6.08 41.49
N GLY A 131 -1.09 6.42 40.79
CA GLY A 131 -2.18 7.21 41.36
C GLY A 131 -3.00 6.46 42.41
N LYS A 132 -3.08 5.13 42.33
CA LYS A 132 -3.89 4.27 43.23
C LYS A 132 -3.10 3.73 44.43
N LYS A 133 -1.77 3.71 44.38
CA LYS A 133 -0.92 3.09 45.41
C LYS A 133 0.09 4.12 45.93
N SER A 134 0.28 4.15 47.24
CA SER A 134 1.37 4.93 47.82
C SER A 134 2.69 4.20 47.57
N VAL A 135 3.41 4.62 46.52
CA VAL A 135 4.70 4.03 46.13
C VAL A 135 5.82 4.67 46.97
N PRO A 136 6.55 3.91 47.80
CA PRO A 136 7.64 4.45 48.61
C PRO A 136 8.74 5.05 47.75
N ALA A 137 9.21 6.24 48.12
CA ALA A 137 10.30 6.96 47.43
C ALA A 137 10.11 7.06 45.90
N LEU A 138 8.86 7.28 45.46
CA LEU A 138 8.50 7.39 44.04
C LEU A 138 9.36 8.39 43.29
N HIS A 139 9.69 9.54 43.90
CA HIS A 139 10.55 10.56 43.28
C HIS A 139 11.90 9.98 42.88
N ARG A 140 12.57 9.24 43.76
CA ARG A 140 13.86 8.58 43.47
C ARG A 140 13.73 7.52 42.38
N LEU A 141 12.63 6.76 42.40
CA LEU A 141 12.35 5.76 41.37
C LEU A 141 12.22 6.43 39.99
N LEU A 142 11.50 7.54 39.90
CA LEU A 142 11.34 8.30 38.66
C LEU A 142 12.66 8.94 38.21
N THR A 143 13.48 9.48 39.13
CA THR A 143 14.82 9.99 38.80
C THR A 143 15.72 8.89 38.23
N ASN A 144 15.70 7.69 38.81
CA ASN A 144 16.41 6.53 38.26
C ASN A 144 15.86 6.13 36.89
N ALA A 145 14.54 6.15 36.73
CA ALA A 145 13.89 5.84 35.47
C ALA A 145 14.29 6.80 34.35
N GLU A 146 14.41 8.09 34.65
CA GLU A 146 14.89 9.11 33.72
C GLU A 146 16.37 8.91 33.37
N THR A 147 17.22 8.74 34.39
CA THR A 147 18.68 8.57 34.23
C THR A 147 19.04 7.33 33.40
N GLU A 148 18.33 6.22 33.63
CA GLU A 148 18.58 4.94 32.97
C GLU A 148 17.67 4.69 31.74
N GLY A 149 16.81 5.64 31.37
CA GLY A 149 15.93 5.51 30.21
C GLY A 149 14.92 4.35 30.30
N TRP A 150 14.27 4.16 31.46
CA TRP A 150 13.34 3.05 31.67
C TRP A 150 12.08 3.16 30.80
N SER A 151 11.58 2.00 30.36
CA SER A 151 10.27 1.89 29.73
C SER A 151 9.14 2.00 30.76
N ALA A 152 7.94 2.37 30.31
CA ALA A 152 6.74 2.41 31.15
C ALA A 152 6.50 1.09 31.90
N LYS A 153 6.71 -0.04 31.21
CA LYS A 153 6.61 -1.38 31.81
C LYS A 153 7.63 -1.60 32.93
N LYS A 154 8.88 -1.19 32.73
CA LYS A 154 9.94 -1.30 33.76
C LYS A 154 9.62 -0.39 34.95
N ILE A 155 9.16 0.83 34.71
CA ILE A 155 8.70 1.75 35.76
C ILE A 155 7.60 1.09 36.59
N LEU A 156 6.54 0.59 35.94
CA LEU A 156 5.44 -0.09 36.61
C LEU A 156 5.91 -1.30 37.43
N GLU A 157 6.81 -2.12 36.88
CA GLU A 157 7.38 -3.27 37.59
C GLU A 157 8.16 -2.85 38.83
N GLN A 158 9.00 -1.82 38.74
CA GLN A 158 9.74 -1.30 39.90
C GLN A 158 8.81 -0.64 40.92
N CYS A 159 7.75 0.05 40.50
CA CYS A 159 6.73 0.56 41.40
C CYS A 159 6.03 -0.58 42.16
N LYS A 160 5.65 -1.67 41.47
CA LYS A 160 5.08 -2.86 42.12
C LYS A 160 6.05 -3.46 43.16
N ARG A 161 7.32 -3.60 42.80
CA ARG A 161 8.36 -4.09 43.71
C ARG A 161 8.61 -3.17 44.90
N ALA A 162 8.52 -1.85 44.71
CA ALA A 162 8.68 -0.87 45.79
C ALA A 162 7.53 -0.96 46.80
N VAL A 163 6.29 -1.09 46.33
CA VAL A 163 5.11 -1.31 47.17
C VAL A 163 5.23 -2.61 47.97
N ASP A 164 5.75 -3.67 47.35
CA ASP A 164 6.03 -4.95 48.02
C ASP A 164 7.24 -4.92 48.97
N GLY A 165 7.96 -3.80 49.08
CA GLY A 165 9.21 -3.70 49.85
C GLY A 165 10.41 -4.45 49.25
N LYS A 166 10.27 -4.97 48.03
CA LYS A 166 11.30 -5.74 47.28
C LYS A 166 12.22 -4.85 46.43
N TYR A 167 12.00 -3.55 46.46
CA TYR A 167 12.84 -2.56 45.80
C TYR A 167 12.97 -1.32 46.68
N THR A 168 14.21 -0.83 46.82
CA THR A 168 14.53 0.38 47.56
C THR A 168 15.45 1.21 46.68
N ALA A 169 15.01 2.41 46.29
CA ALA A 169 15.81 3.31 45.48
C ALA A 169 17.01 3.82 46.30
N LYS A 170 18.23 3.50 45.85
CA LYS A 170 19.49 3.79 46.57
C LYS A 170 20.01 5.23 46.39
N ASN A 171 19.52 5.94 45.38
CA ASN A 171 20.02 7.28 45.04
C ASN A 171 19.29 8.32 45.89
N TYR A 172 19.94 8.76 46.98
CA TYR A 172 19.48 9.89 47.78
C TYR A 172 19.79 11.18 47.04
N THR A 173 18.77 11.98 46.78
CA THR A 173 18.92 13.32 46.22
C THR A 173 19.39 14.30 47.30
N GLN A 174 19.92 15.46 46.90
CA GLN A 174 20.26 16.51 47.87
C GLN A 174 19.06 16.90 48.75
N TYR A 175 17.86 16.92 48.17
CA TYR A 175 16.61 17.11 48.90
C TYR A 175 16.38 16.05 50.00
N ASP A 176 16.69 14.78 49.72
CA ASP A 176 16.57 13.71 50.71
C ASP A 176 17.57 13.89 51.88
N ILE A 177 18.76 14.40 51.56
CA ILE A 177 19.80 14.71 52.56
C ILE A 177 19.36 15.92 53.39
N ASP A 178 18.90 16.98 52.75
CA ASP A 178 18.43 18.20 53.42
C ASP A 178 17.24 17.91 54.33
N LEU A 179 16.28 17.10 53.87
CA LEU A 179 15.14 16.66 54.68
C LEU A 179 15.59 15.81 55.88
N ALA A 180 16.54 14.89 55.69
CA ALA A 180 17.09 14.09 56.78
C ALA A 180 17.82 14.94 57.82
N ILE A 181 18.60 15.95 57.40
CA ILE A 181 19.26 16.92 58.28
C ILE A 181 18.22 17.72 59.07
N LEU A 182 17.14 18.14 58.42
CA LEU A 182 16.07 18.93 59.03
C LEU A 182 15.31 18.12 60.09
N LEU A 183 15.03 16.84 59.81
CA LEU A 183 14.45 15.90 60.77
C LEU A 183 15.38 15.56 61.94
N TYR A 184 16.70 15.47 61.70
CA TYR A 184 17.68 15.18 62.76
C TYR A 184 17.90 16.36 63.73
N LYS A 185 17.62 17.59 63.29
CA LYS A 185 17.76 18.80 64.10
C LYS A 185 16.54 19.11 64.99
N LEU A 186 15.46 18.34 64.86
CA LEU A 186 14.28 18.35 65.73
C LEU A 186 14.48 17.36 66.89
#